data_AF-A0A955JK31-F1
#
_entry.id   AF-A0A955JK31-F1
#
_cell.length_a   1.000
_cell.length_b   1.000
_cell.length_c   1.000
_cell.angle_alpha   90.00
_cell.angle_beta   90.00
_cell.angle_gamma   90.00
#
_symmetry.space_group_name_H-M   'P 1'
#
loop_
_entity.id
_entity.type
_entity.pdbx_description
1 polymer ?
#
loop_
_entity_poly.entity_id
_entity_poly.type
_entity_poly.pdbx_seq_one_letter_code
_entity_poly.pdbx_strand_id
1 'polypeptide(L)'
;MSYYVYQGSKKSRNNRGRQAAAPKKRGPKKDYIHPSKFVQAAKPVTVEKYEPTHKFTDFALEPFFHANIAKMGLTDPTPIQDKAIPAGLDGRDIVGIANTGTGKTAAFVIPVLQKLEIDQKAQAIILAPTRELAQQIEQQCFAIGNQMELDHALLIGGVAMGPQLRQLRFNPRLIIGTPGRIKDHLERG
;
A
#
# COMPACT_ATOMS: atom_id res chain seq x y z
N MET A 1 9.70 -31.36 -17.61
CA MET A 1 11.16 -31.41 -17.85
C MET A 1 11.44 -30.41 -18.96
N SER A 2 11.69 -29.15 -18.63
CA SER A 2 11.81 -28.05 -19.59
C SER A 2 13.25 -27.55 -19.59
N TYR A 3 13.90 -27.64 -20.74
CA TYR A 3 15.29 -27.21 -20.96
C TYR A 3 15.32 -25.74 -21.37
N TYR A 4 16.19 -24.94 -20.73
CA TYR A 4 16.66 -23.67 -21.29
C TYR A 4 18.07 -23.88 -21.86
N VAL A 5 18.24 -23.63 -23.16
CA VAL A 5 19.53 -23.63 -23.87
C VAL A 5 20.03 -22.18 -23.97
N TYR A 6 21.14 -21.86 -23.32
CA TYR A 6 21.88 -20.62 -23.56
C TYR A 6 22.99 -20.87 -24.59
N GLN A 7 22.86 -20.29 -25.78
CA GLN A 7 23.94 -20.28 -26.78
C GLN A 7 24.94 -19.17 -26.47
N GLY A 8 26.16 -19.55 -26.07
CA GLY A 8 27.30 -18.65 -26.03
C GLY A 8 27.86 -18.43 -27.44
N SER A 9 27.92 -17.18 -27.90
CA SER A 9 28.58 -16.84 -29.15
C SER A 9 30.10 -16.81 -28.98
N LYS A 10 30.77 -17.70 -29.72
CA LYS A 10 32.23 -17.85 -29.77
C LYS A 10 32.89 -16.71 -30.55
N LYS A 11 34.10 -16.39 -30.09
CA LYS A 11 35.16 -15.60 -30.74
C LYS A 11 35.27 -15.86 -32.25
N SER A 12 35.49 -14.80 -33.01
CA SER A 12 36.16 -14.84 -34.31
C SER A 12 37.55 -14.22 -34.19
N ARG A 13 38.59 -15.00 -34.53
CA ARG A 13 39.93 -14.53 -34.86
C ARG A 13 39.94 -14.20 -36.35
N ASN A 14 40.56 -13.08 -36.74
CA ASN A 14 41.37 -13.11 -37.95
C ASN A 14 42.59 -12.21 -37.84
N ASN A 15 43.66 -12.72 -38.41
CA ASN A 15 45.03 -12.23 -38.37
C ASN A 15 45.37 -11.67 -39.76
N ARG A 16 46.02 -10.51 -39.83
CA ARG A 16 47.15 -10.14 -40.73
C ARG A 16 47.30 -8.63 -40.78
N GLY A 17 48.57 -8.20 -40.71
CA GLY A 17 48.97 -6.86 -40.34
C GLY A 17 49.25 -5.91 -41.50
N ARG A 18 49.63 -4.68 -41.13
CA ARG A 18 50.78 -3.95 -41.65
C ARG A 18 50.88 -2.56 -41.02
N GLN A 19 52.14 -2.15 -40.85
CA GLN A 19 52.68 -0.79 -40.75
C GLN A 19 52.58 -0.05 -39.40
N ALA A 20 53.78 0.23 -38.88
CA ALA A 20 54.05 1.03 -37.71
C ALA A 20 53.71 2.50 -37.97
N ALA A 21 52.95 3.10 -37.05
CA ALA A 21 52.72 4.53 -36.97
C ALA A 21 53.07 5.01 -35.55
N ALA A 22 53.71 6.17 -35.47
CA ALA A 22 54.25 6.81 -34.26
C ALA A 22 53.22 6.92 -33.11
N PRO A 23 53.67 6.94 -31.84
CA PRO A 23 52.77 6.95 -30.69
C PRO A 23 52.07 8.32 -30.58
N LYS A 24 50.78 8.38 -30.94
CA LYS A 24 49.91 9.51 -30.61
C LYS A 24 49.74 9.58 -29.09
N LYS A 25 50.09 10.73 -28.50
CA LYS A 25 49.88 11.05 -27.08
C LYS A 25 48.41 10.76 -26.71
N ARG A 26 48.20 9.85 -25.75
CA ARG A 26 46.89 9.51 -25.20
C ARG A 26 46.36 10.70 -24.40
N GLY A 27 45.25 11.30 -24.86
CA GLY A 27 44.44 12.18 -24.01
C GLY A 27 43.88 11.41 -22.80
N PRO A 28 43.40 12.10 -21.76
CA PRO A 28 42.95 11.47 -20.53
C PRO A 28 41.86 10.44 -20.84
N LYS A 29 42.06 9.21 -20.34
CA LYS A 29 41.08 8.12 -20.45
C LYS A 29 39.77 8.60 -19.82
N LYS A 30 38.72 8.77 -20.61
CA LYS A 30 37.37 8.84 -20.06
C LYS A 30 37.08 7.51 -19.38
N ASP A 31 36.84 7.53 -18.07
CA ASP A 31 36.49 6.34 -17.31
C ASP A 31 35.17 5.80 -17.83
N TYR A 32 35.26 4.75 -18.65
CA TYR A 32 34.08 4.08 -19.18
C TYR A 32 33.45 3.25 -18.06
N ILE A 33 32.30 3.72 -17.58
CA ILE A 33 31.49 3.02 -16.59
C ILE A 33 30.83 1.82 -17.28
N HIS A 34 31.36 0.62 -17.04
CA HIS A 34 30.80 -0.60 -17.60
C HIS A 34 29.44 -0.93 -16.96
N PRO A 35 28.34 -1.04 -17.74
CA PRO A 35 26.99 -1.32 -17.21
C PRO A 35 26.92 -2.61 -16.38
N SER A 36 27.76 -3.60 -16.70
CA SER A 36 27.88 -4.85 -15.95
C SER A 36 28.31 -4.68 -14.48
N LYS A 37 28.88 -3.53 -14.11
CA LYS A 37 29.18 -3.20 -12.70
C LYS A 37 27.96 -2.73 -11.90
N PHE A 38 26.85 -2.42 -12.58
CA PHE A 38 25.60 -1.92 -11.98
C PHE A 38 24.44 -2.91 -12.11
N VAL A 39 24.66 -4.05 -12.78
CA VAL A 39 23.69 -5.14 -12.86
C VAL A 39 24.06 -6.19 -11.83
N GLN A 40 23.49 -6.08 -10.63
CA GLN A 40 23.37 -7.25 -9.75
C GLN A 40 22.13 -8.03 -10.18
N ALA A 41 22.34 -9.26 -10.65
CA ALA A 41 21.23 -10.20 -10.84
C ALA A 41 20.54 -10.38 -9.48
N ALA A 42 19.25 -10.03 -9.40
CA ALA A 42 18.46 -10.28 -8.21
C ALA A 42 18.54 -11.77 -7.90
N LYS A 43 19.02 -12.12 -6.71
CA LYS A 43 18.87 -13.48 -6.21
C LYS A 43 17.37 -13.72 -6.10
N PRO A 44 16.82 -14.81 -6.67
CA PRO A 44 15.42 -15.12 -6.49
C PRO A 44 15.18 -15.27 -4.99
N VAL A 45 14.48 -14.31 -4.40
CA VAL A 45 14.01 -14.41 -3.03
C VAL A 45 12.93 -15.47 -3.06
N THR A 46 13.17 -16.59 -2.38
CA THR A 46 12.15 -17.59 -2.11
C THR A 46 11.06 -16.89 -1.32
N VAL A 47 9.92 -16.59 -1.97
CA VAL A 47 8.74 -16.08 -1.26
C VAL A 47 8.25 -17.23 -0.41
N GLU A 48 8.48 -17.16 0.89
CA GLU A 48 7.89 -18.12 1.83
C GLU A 48 6.36 -18.05 1.65
N LYS A 49 5.76 -19.17 1.27
CA LYS A 49 4.32 -19.26 1.05
C LYS A 49 3.66 -19.16 2.42
N TYR A 50 3.10 -18.00 2.71
CA TYR A 50 2.37 -17.76 3.95
C TYR A 50 1.05 -18.55 3.96
N GLU A 51 0.77 -19.21 5.08
CA GLU A 51 -0.51 -19.86 5.37
C GLU A 51 -1.24 -19.05 6.45
N PRO A 52 -2.47 -18.56 6.16
CA PRO A 52 -3.26 -17.80 7.14
C PRO A 52 -3.58 -18.62 8.38
N THR A 53 -3.48 -17.99 9.55
CA THR A 53 -3.90 -18.60 10.82
C THR A 53 -5.42 -18.55 10.96
N HIS A 54 -6.04 -17.48 10.46
CA HIS A 54 -7.48 -17.25 10.50
C HIS A 54 -8.06 -17.14 9.09
N LYS A 55 -9.37 -17.38 8.99
CA LYS A 55 -10.23 -16.89 7.92
C LYS A 55 -10.84 -15.55 8.33
N PHE A 56 -11.30 -14.77 7.35
CA PHE A 56 -12.05 -13.54 7.66
C PHE A 56 -13.31 -13.78 8.48
N THR A 57 -13.91 -14.97 8.38
CA THR A 57 -15.08 -15.39 9.16
C THR A 57 -14.76 -15.71 10.62
N ASP A 58 -13.48 -15.86 10.97
CA ASP A 58 -13.07 -16.20 12.33
C ASP A 58 -12.89 -14.94 13.20
N PHE A 59 -12.81 -13.76 12.57
CA PHE A 59 -12.72 -12.49 13.27
C PHE A 59 -14.08 -12.12 13.87
N ALA A 60 -14.07 -11.60 15.10
CA ALA A 60 -15.28 -11.16 15.81
C ALA A 60 -15.82 -9.84 15.23
N LEU A 61 -16.55 -9.94 14.12
CA LEU A 61 -17.16 -8.83 13.39
C LEU A 61 -18.68 -9.00 13.33
N GLU A 62 -19.41 -7.90 13.15
CA GLU A 62 -20.83 -7.97 12.82
C GLU A 62 -21.05 -8.74 11.49
N PRO A 63 -22.14 -9.54 11.36
CA PRO A 63 -22.33 -10.45 10.23
C PRO A 63 -22.26 -9.79 8.85
N PHE A 64 -22.69 -8.53 8.75
CA PHE A 64 -22.69 -7.80 7.49
C PHE A 64 -21.28 -7.46 6.99
N PHE A 65 -20.29 -7.29 7.89
CA PHE A 65 -18.91 -7.07 7.49
C PHE A 65 -18.36 -8.28 6.76
N HIS A 66 -18.62 -9.51 7.23
CA HIS A 66 -18.20 -10.72 6.53
C HIS A 66 -18.78 -10.80 5.12
N ALA A 67 -20.07 -10.48 4.96
CA ALA A 67 -20.73 -10.46 3.65
C ALA A 67 -20.09 -9.42 2.71
N ASN A 68 -19.75 -8.24 3.21
CA ASN A 68 -19.14 -7.18 2.41
C ASN A 68 -17.68 -7.49 2.05
N ILE A 69 -16.89 -8.01 2.99
CA ILE A 69 -15.53 -8.50 2.75
C ILE A 69 -15.53 -9.58 1.65
N ALA A 70 -16.47 -10.53 1.72
CA ALA A 70 -16.61 -11.55 0.69
C ALA A 70 -16.99 -10.97 -0.69
N LYS A 71 -17.89 -9.98 -0.74
CA LYS A 71 -18.25 -9.27 -2.01
C LYS A 71 -17.06 -8.54 -2.63
N MET A 72 -16.11 -8.07 -1.82
CA MET A 72 -14.87 -7.47 -2.31
C MET A 72 -13.88 -8.50 -2.87
N GLY A 73 -14.20 -9.80 -2.82
CA GLY A 73 -13.33 -10.87 -3.30
C GLY A 73 -12.19 -11.21 -2.34
N LEU A 74 -12.27 -10.77 -1.08
CA LEU A 74 -11.30 -11.11 -0.04
C LEU A 74 -11.63 -12.49 0.53
N THR A 75 -10.84 -13.50 0.19
CA THR A 75 -11.06 -14.89 0.64
C THR A 75 -10.28 -15.21 1.91
N ASP A 76 -8.98 -14.96 1.87
CA ASP A 76 -8.03 -15.28 2.92
C ASP A 76 -7.29 -14.00 3.36
N PRO A 77 -7.10 -13.78 4.68
CA PRO A 77 -6.38 -12.61 5.13
C PRO A 77 -4.90 -12.72 4.74
N THR A 78 -4.33 -11.59 4.33
CA THR A 78 -2.88 -11.47 4.11
C THR A 78 -2.14 -11.52 5.45
N PRO A 79 -0.80 -11.74 5.48
CA PRO A 79 -0.05 -11.85 6.74
C PRO A 79 -0.20 -10.63 7.66
N ILE A 80 -0.38 -9.44 7.08
CA ILE A 80 -0.58 -8.22 7.86
C ILE A 80 -2.00 -8.12 8.40
N GLN A 81 -3.00 -8.57 7.65
CA GLN A 81 -4.41 -8.60 8.07
C GLN A 81 -4.62 -9.63 9.18
N ASP A 82 -4.09 -10.83 9.02
CA ASP A 82 -4.22 -11.94 9.98
C ASP A 82 -3.65 -11.61 11.36
N LYS A 83 -2.61 -10.78 11.39
CA LYS A 83 -1.97 -10.31 12.63
C LYS A 83 -2.61 -9.05 13.19
N ALA A 84 -2.91 -8.07 12.33
CA ALA A 84 -3.35 -6.75 12.78
C ALA A 84 -4.84 -6.69 13.10
N ILE A 85 -5.70 -7.43 12.39
CA ILE A 85 -7.16 -7.37 12.62
C ILE A 85 -7.51 -7.82 14.05
N PRO A 86 -7.08 -9.01 14.54
CA PRO A 86 -7.39 -9.40 15.92
C PRO A 86 -6.86 -8.40 16.95
N ALA A 87 -5.62 -7.94 16.79
CA ALA A 87 -5.04 -6.95 17.69
C ALA A 87 -5.80 -5.62 17.68
N GLY A 88 -6.32 -5.20 16.51
CA GLY A 88 -7.08 -3.97 16.36
C GLY A 88 -8.47 -4.09 16.96
N LEU A 89 -9.11 -5.26 16.85
CA LEU A 89 -10.38 -5.56 17.51
C LEU A 89 -10.26 -5.55 19.04
N ASP A 90 -9.11 -5.97 19.57
CA ASP A 90 -8.77 -5.87 21.00
C ASP A 90 -8.51 -4.43 21.47
N GLY A 91 -8.46 -3.44 20.55
CA GLY A 91 -8.15 -2.05 20.86
C GLY A 91 -6.69 -1.79 21.23
N ARG A 92 -5.76 -2.63 20.77
CA ARG A 92 -4.32 -2.46 21.03
C ARG A 92 -3.67 -1.44 20.09
N ASP A 93 -2.61 -0.80 20.56
CA ASP A 93 -1.72 0.01 19.73
C ASP A 93 -0.88 -0.89 18.81
N ILE A 94 -0.86 -0.57 17.52
CA ILE A 94 -0.26 -1.43 16.48
C ILE A 94 0.65 -0.61 15.58
N VAL A 95 1.86 -1.15 15.33
CA VAL A 95 2.73 -0.73 14.23
C VAL A 95 2.78 -1.85 13.19
N GLY A 96 2.07 -1.65 12.07
CA GLY A 96 1.99 -2.62 10.99
C GLY A 96 2.96 -2.31 9.85
N ILE A 97 3.93 -3.20 9.59
CA ILE A 97 4.90 -3.05 8.49
C ILE A 97 4.66 -4.16 7.46
N ALA A 98 4.39 -3.77 6.22
CA ALA A 98 4.27 -4.69 5.09
C ALA A 98 4.51 -3.97 3.76
N ASN A 99 4.80 -4.72 2.69
CA ASN A 99 5.01 -4.16 1.34
C ASN A 99 3.72 -3.51 0.79
N THR A 100 3.83 -2.68 -0.25
CA THR A 100 2.66 -2.16 -0.97
C THR A 100 1.83 -3.30 -1.56
N GLY A 101 0.52 -3.10 -1.72
CA GLY A 101 -0.39 -4.12 -2.26
C GLY A 101 -0.70 -5.30 -1.34
N THR A 102 -0.20 -5.33 -0.10
CA THR A 102 -0.41 -6.45 0.86
C THR A 102 -1.67 -6.32 1.71
N GLY A 103 -2.61 -5.43 1.36
CA GLY A 103 -3.89 -5.33 2.06
C GLY A 103 -3.86 -4.58 3.40
N LYS A 104 -2.82 -3.76 3.67
CA LYS A 104 -2.69 -2.94 4.88
C LYS A 104 -3.91 -2.06 5.17
N THR A 105 -4.57 -1.54 4.13
CA THR A 105 -5.75 -0.67 4.30
C THR A 105 -6.87 -1.41 5.01
N ALA A 106 -7.31 -2.54 4.48
CA ALA A 106 -8.32 -3.37 5.13
C ALA A 106 -7.88 -3.83 6.54
N ALA A 107 -6.58 -4.04 6.76
CA ALA A 107 -6.06 -4.47 8.06
C ALA A 107 -6.35 -3.49 9.20
N PHE A 108 -6.41 -2.17 8.93
CA PHE A 108 -6.83 -1.18 9.94
C PHE A 108 -8.28 -0.71 9.76
N VAL A 109 -8.82 -0.68 8.53
CA VAL A 109 -10.20 -0.23 8.29
C VAL A 109 -11.21 -1.17 8.95
N ILE A 110 -11.02 -2.49 8.84
CA ILE A 110 -11.94 -3.49 9.42
C ILE A 110 -12.15 -3.28 10.93
N PRO A 111 -11.09 -3.26 11.78
CA PRO A 111 -11.29 -3.07 13.21
C PRO A 111 -11.82 -1.67 13.56
N VAL A 112 -11.45 -0.63 12.80
CA VAL A 112 -12.00 0.73 13.00
C VAL A 112 -13.50 0.77 12.75
N LEU A 113 -13.97 0.21 11.65
CA LEU A 113 -15.41 0.19 11.33
C LEU A 113 -16.19 -0.68 12.32
N GLN A 114 -15.66 -1.84 12.71
CA GLN A 114 -16.28 -2.67 13.74
C GLN A 114 -16.44 -1.88 15.06
N LYS A 115 -15.40 -1.15 15.47
CA LYS A 115 -15.47 -0.33 16.68
C LYS A 115 -16.50 0.79 16.57
N LEU A 116 -16.60 1.45 15.41
CA LEU A 116 -17.61 2.49 15.16
C LEU A 116 -19.04 1.92 15.14
N GLU A 117 -19.23 0.69 14.68
CA GLU A 117 -20.54 0.03 14.64
C GLU A 117 -21.04 -0.28 16.06
N ILE A 118 -20.22 -0.95 16.87
CA ILE A 118 -20.64 -1.45 18.19
C ILE A 118 -20.66 -0.40 19.30
N ASP A 119 -20.01 0.75 19.09
CA ASP A 119 -19.90 1.82 20.07
C ASP A 119 -20.25 3.17 19.44
N GLN A 120 -21.48 3.63 19.67
CA GLN A 120 -22.01 4.89 19.12
C GLN A 120 -21.26 6.15 19.59
N LYS A 121 -20.45 6.05 20.65
CA LYS A 121 -19.60 7.16 21.12
C LYS A 121 -18.21 7.14 20.50
N ALA A 122 -17.81 6.03 19.87
CA ALA A 122 -16.52 5.94 19.21
C ALA A 122 -16.44 6.90 18.02
N GLN A 123 -15.27 7.51 17.85
CA GLN A 123 -14.91 8.36 16.72
C GLN A 123 -13.54 7.91 16.20
N ALA A 124 -13.30 8.08 14.91
CA ALA A 124 -12.05 7.70 14.27
C ALA A 124 -11.55 8.78 13.31
N ILE A 125 -10.22 8.93 13.25
CA ILE A 125 -9.54 9.75 12.26
C ILE A 125 -8.49 8.92 11.53
N ILE A 126 -8.51 8.97 10.19
CA ILE A 126 -7.55 8.27 9.34
C ILE A 126 -6.77 9.32 8.54
N LEU A 127 -5.48 9.40 8.82
CA LEU A 127 -4.57 10.34 8.17
C LEU A 127 -3.88 9.66 6.98
N ALA A 128 -4.01 10.26 5.80
CA ALA A 128 -3.33 9.80 4.59
C ALA A 128 -2.34 10.86 4.08
N PRO A 129 -1.17 10.47 3.54
CA PRO A 129 -0.16 11.40 3.05
C PRO A 129 -0.58 12.14 1.77
N THR A 130 -1.50 11.58 0.98
CA THR A 130 -1.96 12.15 -0.29
C THR A 130 -3.48 12.16 -0.38
N ARG A 131 -4.01 13.02 -1.26
CA ARG A 131 -5.45 13.19 -1.48
C ARG A 131 -6.05 11.91 -2.08
N GLU A 132 -5.32 11.33 -3.02
CA GLU A 132 -5.71 10.14 -3.77
C GLU A 132 -5.77 8.93 -2.83
N LEU A 133 -4.80 8.80 -1.92
CA LEU A 133 -4.81 7.73 -0.93
C LEU A 133 -5.94 7.92 0.09
N ALA A 134 -6.24 9.15 0.52
CA ALA A 134 -7.40 9.42 1.37
C ALA A 134 -8.71 8.97 0.70
N GLN A 135 -8.89 9.28 -0.59
CA GLN A 135 -10.04 8.86 -1.38
C GLN A 135 -10.12 7.33 -1.54
N GLN A 136 -8.99 6.66 -1.76
CA GLN A 136 -8.94 5.20 -1.84
C GLN A 136 -9.32 4.53 -0.51
N ILE A 137 -8.88 5.10 0.61
CA ILE A 137 -9.24 4.63 1.95
C ILE A 137 -10.74 4.83 2.18
N GLU A 138 -11.28 6.00 1.84
CA GLU A 138 -12.71 6.29 1.93
C GLU A 138 -13.53 5.24 1.15
N GLN A 139 -13.16 4.96 -0.11
CA GLN A 139 -13.82 3.94 -0.91
C GLN A 139 -13.77 2.54 -0.26
N GLN A 140 -12.65 2.17 0.38
CA GLN A 140 -12.57 0.92 1.15
C GLN A 140 -13.49 0.93 2.37
N CYS A 141 -13.57 2.06 3.09
CA CYS A 141 -14.48 2.18 4.22
C CYS A 141 -15.94 1.97 3.78
N PHE A 142 -16.35 2.57 2.68
CA PHE A 142 -17.70 2.37 2.12
C PHE A 142 -17.96 0.94 1.65
N ALA A 143 -17.00 0.32 0.97
CA ALA A 143 -17.16 -1.04 0.48
C ALA A 143 -17.36 -2.04 1.64
N ILE A 144 -16.60 -1.88 2.72
CA ILE A 144 -16.66 -2.74 3.90
C ILE A 144 -17.90 -2.41 4.76
N GLY A 145 -18.15 -1.12 4.99
CA GLY A 145 -19.20 -0.58 5.86
C GLY A 145 -20.51 -0.23 5.14
N ASN A 146 -20.81 -0.81 3.98
CA ASN A 146 -21.93 -0.42 3.11
C ASN A 146 -23.33 -0.44 3.77
N GLN A 147 -23.47 -1.03 4.96
CA GLN A 147 -24.73 -1.13 5.71
C GLN A 147 -24.73 -0.31 7.01
N MET A 148 -23.66 0.42 7.29
CA MET A 148 -23.55 1.27 8.47
C MET A 148 -24.28 2.60 8.25
N GLU A 149 -25.01 3.05 9.26
CA GLU A 149 -25.51 4.43 9.34
C GLU A 149 -24.40 5.34 9.91
N LEU A 150 -23.32 5.50 9.14
CA LEU A 150 -22.11 6.21 9.58
C LEU A 150 -21.87 7.50 8.78
N ASP A 151 -22.07 8.64 9.43
CA ASP A 151 -21.62 9.93 8.91
C ASP A 151 -20.08 10.00 8.90
N HIS A 152 -19.53 10.43 7.76
CA HIS A 152 -18.09 10.61 7.57
C HIS A 152 -17.79 11.94 6.84
N ALA A 153 -16.54 12.40 6.94
CA ALA A 153 -16.04 13.53 6.17
C ALA A 153 -14.68 13.23 5.54
N LEU A 154 -14.52 13.68 4.29
CA LEU A 154 -13.26 13.59 3.56
C LEU A 154 -12.61 14.97 3.45
N LEU A 155 -11.53 15.16 4.21
CA LEU A 155 -10.85 16.44 4.37
C LEU A 155 -9.53 16.44 3.57
N ILE A 156 -9.60 16.86 2.31
CA ILE A 156 -8.44 16.86 1.40
C ILE A 156 -8.18 18.24 0.78
N GLY A 157 -6.89 18.55 0.59
CA GLY A 157 -6.44 19.77 -0.09
C GLY A 157 -6.92 19.86 -1.54
N GLY A 158 -6.88 21.05 -2.14
CA GLY A 158 -7.20 21.24 -3.57
C GLY A 158 -8.66 20.97 -3.97
N VAL A 159 -9.55 20.75 -3.01
CA VAL A 159 -11.01 20.75 -3.16
C VAL A 159 -11.57 21.94 -2.38
N ALA A 160 -12.69 22.49 -2.85
CA ALA A 160 -13.36 23.61 -2.21
C ALA A 160 -13.70 23.30 -0.74
N MET A 161 -13.65 24.33 0.11
CA MET A 161 -13.89 24.18 1.56
C MET A 161 -15.36 23.90 1.88
N GLY A 162 -16.28 24.53 1.15
CA GLY A 162 -17.72 24.47 1.41
C GLY A 162 -18.32 23.05 1.50
N PRO A 163 -18.04 22.13 0.55
CA PRO A 163 -18.45 20.73 0.67
C PRO A 163 -17.96 20.03 1.94
N GLN A 164 -16.70 20.25 2.32
CA GLN A 164 -16.12 19.65 3.51
C GLN A 164 -16.75 20.21 4.80
N LEU A 165 -17.01 21.52 4.85
CA LEU A 165 -17.78 22.15 5.94
C LEU A 165 -19.24 21.66 6.00
N ARG A 166 -19.83 21.25 4.88
CA ARG A 166 -21.15 20.58 4.91
C ARG A 166 -21.07 19.21 5.54
N GLN A 167 -20.08 18.39 5.17
CA GLN A 167 -19.89 17.06 5.77
C GLN A 167 -19.66 17.18 7.29
N LEU A 168 -18.79 18.11 7.72
CA LEU A 168 -18.49 18.33 9.13
C LEU A 168 -19.71 18.78 9.97
N ARG A 169 -20.67 19.48 9.37
CA ARG A 169 -21.90 19.90 10.06
C ARG A 169 -22.80 18.75 10.47
N PHE A 170 -22.62 17.56 9.91
CA PHE A 170 -23.35 16.35 10.32
C PHE A 170 -22.69 15.64 11.52
N ASN A 171 -21.67 16.24 12.15
CA ASN A 171 -20.92 15.63 13.26
C ASN A 171 -20.43 14.21 12.93
N PRO A 172 -19.65 14.06 11.84
CA PRO A 172 -19.21 12.75 11.37
C PRO A 172 -18.38 12.04 12.44
N ARG A 173 -18.61 10.73 12.59
CA ARG A 173 -17.84 9.89 13.51
C ARG A 173 -16.58 9.33 12.86
N LEU A 174 -16.49 9.37 11.54
CA LEU A 174 -15.31 8.99 10.78
C LEU A 174 -14.77 10.18 9.97
N ILE A 175 -13.53 10.57 10.22
CA ILE A 175 -12.83 11.58 9.43
C ILE A 175 -11.68 10.93 8.69
N ILE A 176 -11.60 11.14 7.37
CA ILE A 176 -10.49 10.68 6.53
C ILE A 176 -9.89 11.90 5.86
N GLY A 177 -8.58 12.05 5.84
CA GLY A 177 -8.03 13.24 5.19
C GLY A 177 -6.52 13.36 5.20
N THR A 178 -6.05 14.44 4.56
CA THR A 178 -4.63 14.80 4.60
C THR A 178 -4.35 15.71 5.80
N PRO A 179 -3.18 15.55 6.46
CA PRO A 179 -2.85 16.33 7.66
C PRO A 179 -3.01 17.84 7.48
N GLY A 180 -2.56 18.38 6.35
CA GLY A 180 -2.66 19.81 6.06
C GLY A 180 -4.10 20.32 6.02
N ARG A 181 -5.01 19.63 5.32
CA ARG A 181 -6.41 20.08 5.22
C ARG A 181 -7.18 19.88 6.51
N ILE A 182 -6.89 18.82 7.26
CA ILE A 182 -7.47 18.62 8.59
C ILE A 182 -7.09 19.78 9.52
N LYS A 183 -5.80 20.16 9.52
CA LYS A 183 -5.31 21.33 10.27
C LYS A 183 -6.01 22.62 9.83
N ASP A 184 -6.19 22.84 8.52
CA ASP A 184 -6.90 24.02 8.02
C ASP A 184 -8.34 24.14 8.59
N HIS A 185 -9.05 23.03 8.77
CA HIS A 185 -10.40 23.02 9.36
C HIS A 185 -10.36 23.29 10.86
N LEU A 186 -9.45 22.65 11.59
CA LEU A 186 -9.27 22.87 13.03
C LEU A 186 -8.96 24.34 13.37
N GLU A 187 -8.20 25.01 12.52
CA GLU A 187 -7.84 26.42 12.71
C GLU A 187 -8.98 27.40 12.36
N ARG A 188 -10.01 26.94 11.63
CA ARG A 188 -11.09 27.81 11.12
C ARG A 188 -12.39 27.72 11.92
N GLY A 189 -12.61 26.65 12.69
CA GLY A 189 -13.83 26.45 13.48
C GLY A 189 -15.03 26.08 12.63
#